data_AF-A0A453NLT7-F1
#
_entry.id   AF-A0A453NLT7-F1
#
_cell.length_a   1.000
_cell.length_b   1.000
_cell.length_c   1.000
_cell.angle_alpha   90.00
_cell.angle_beta   90.00
_cell.angle_gamma   90.00
#
_symmetry.space_group_name_H-M   'P 1'
#
loop_
_entity.id
_entity.type
_entity.pdbx_description
1 polymer ?
#
loop_
_entity_poly.entity_id
_entity_poly.type
_entity_poly.pdbx_seq_one_letter_code
_entity_poly.pdbx_strand_id
1 'polypeptide(L)'
;MAIECLSGSDSKEGIAKAANLLCSDFCNRNTHGHNKGDNAFTEADMVCALRAVGSGGPEPDLLLVYGPVRCHLGFPAWRLRFTKIM
;
A
#
# COMPACT_ATOMS: atom_id res chain seq x y z
N MET A 1 -2.60 -21.75 7.54
CA MET A 1 -1.88 -20.78 8.40
C MET A 1 -0.68 -20.28 7.61
N ALA A 2 -0.54 -18.97 7.43
CA ALA A 2 0.58 -18.36 6.71
C ALA A 2 1.29 -17.38 7.65
N ILE A 3 2.62 -17.35 7.59
CA ILE A 3 3.45 -16.42 8.37
C ILE A 3 4.14 -15.50 7.36
N GLU A 4 3.94 -14.19 7.51
CA GLU A 4 4.61 -13.16 6.71
C GLU A 4 5.68 -12.48 7.56
N CYS A 5 6.89 -12.37 7.02
CA CYS A 5 7.95 -11.57 7.63
C CYS A 5 7.98 -10.21 6.93
N LEU A 6 7.75 -9.14 7.69
CA LEU A 6 7.80 -7.77 7.19
C LEU A 6 9.02 -7.04 7.75
N SER A 7 9.45 -6.04 7.00
CA SER A 7 10.58 -5.18 7.29
C SER A 7 10.25 -3.72 6.95
N GLY A 8 11.17 -2.81 7.25
CA GLY A 8 10.97 -1.38 6.98
C GLY A 8 10.74 -1.05 5.50
N SER A 9 11.32 -1.83 4.56
CA SER A 9 11.13 -1.63 3.12
C SER A 9 9.73 -1.97 2.63
N ASP A 10 8.96 -2.77 3.39
CA ASP A 10 7.60 -3.15 2.99
C ASP A 10 6.58 -2.04 3.24
N SER A 11 7.00 -0.93 3.86
CA SER A 11 6.14 0.21 4.17
C SER A 11 6.17 1.28 3.08
N LYS A 12 6.91 2.35 3.29
CA LYS A 12 6.95 3.52 2.42
C LYS A 12 7.49 3.19 1.03
N GLU A 13 8.47 2.31 0.94
CA GLU A 13 9.04 1.91 -0.34
C GLU A 13 8.04 1.09 -1.16
N GLY A 14 7.32 0.15 -0.55
CA GLY A 14 6.21 -0.57 -1.20
C GLY A 14 5.13 0.37 -1.74
N ILE A 15 4.73 1.37 -0.94
CA ILE A 15 3.77 2.40 -1.36
C ILE A 15 4.31 3.23 -2.53
N ALA A 16 5.57 3.66 -2.48
CA ALA A 16 6.19 4.42 -3.56
C ALA A 16 6.26 3.62 -4.87
N LYS A 17 6.58 2.33 -4.80
CA LYS A 17 6.58 1.43 -5.96
C LYS A 17 5.17 1.29 -6.57
N ALA A 18 4.15 1.10 -5.74
CA ALA A 18 2.76 1.01 -6.19
C ALA A 18 2.28 2.32 -6.84
N ALA A 19 2.59 3.47 -6.23
CA ALA A 19 2.25 4.77 -6.80
C ALA A 19 2.95 5.02 -8.14
N ASN A 20 4.24 4.68 -8.25
CA ASN A 20 4.98 4.79 -9.50
C ASN A 20 4.37 3.91 -10.60
N LEU A 21 3.94 2.68 -10.26
CA LEU A 21 3.25 1.79 -11.18
C LEU A 21 1.97 2.44 -11.72
N LEU A 22 1.09 2.92 -10.84
CA LEU A 22 -0.16 3.61 -11.22
C LEU A 22 0.09 4.83 -12.11
N CYS A 23 1.06 5.66 -11.74
CA CYS A 23 1.44 6.84 -12.52
C CYS A 23 1.97 6.44 -13.91
N SER A 24 2.79 5.40 -13.99
CA SER A 24 3.34 4.94 -15.27
C SER A 24 2.27 4.39 -16.21
N ASP A 25 1.34 3.58 -15.68
CA ASP A 25 0.21 3.04 -16.44
C ASP A 25 -0.72 4.15 -16.93
N PHE A 26 -0.98 5.14 -16.06
CA PHE A 26 -1.77 6.32 -16.42
C PHE A 26 -1.10 7.13 -17.55
N CYS A 27 0.19 7.43 -17.42
CA CYS A 27 0.95 8.17 -18.44
C CYS A 27 0.96 7.43 -19.79
N ASN A 28 1.12 6.10 -19.78
CA ASN A 28 1.11 5.29 -20.99
C ASN A 28 -0.28 5.22 -21.64
N ARG A 29 -1.35 5.22 -20.85
CA ARG A 29 -2.72 5.30 -21.39
C ARG A 29 -3.03 6.67 -22.01
N ASN A 30 -2.43 7.73 -21.48
CA ASN A 30 -2.62 9.10 -21.96
C ASN A 30 -1.91 9.37 -23.30
N THR A 31 -0.79 8.69 -23.60
CA THR A 31 -0.12 8.81 -24.92
C THR A 31 -0.95 8.19 -26.05
N HIS A 32 -1.93 7.33 -25.74
CA HIS A 32 -2.83 6.68 -26.72
C HIS A 32 -4.16 7.42 -26.95
N GLY A 33 -4.27 8.69 -26.52
CA GLY A 33 -5.36 9.59 -26.95
C GLY A 33 -6.66 9.53 -26.15
N HIS A 34 -6.66 8.98 -24.93
CA HIS A 34 -7.86 8.97 -24.09
C HIS A 34 -8.00 10.29 -23.31
N ASN A 35 -9.11 11.00 -23.56
CA ASN A 35 -9.39 12.33 -23.02
C ASN A 35 -9.32 12.41 -21.49
N LYS A 36 -8.69 13.51 -21.06
CA LYS A 36 -8.53 14.05 -19.72
C LYS A 36 -9.89 14.35 -19.06
N GLY A 37 -10.46 13.38 -18.38
CA GLY A 37 -11.60 13.59 -17.48
C GLY A 37 -11.31 12.89 -16.17
N ASP A 38 -10.88 13.65 -15.17
CA ASP A 38 -10.83 13.30 -13.74
C ASP A 38 -10.54 11.83 -13.39
N ASN A 39 -9.36 11.33 -13.76
CA ASN A 39 -8.89 10.06 -13.22
C ASN A 39 -8.37 10.29 -11.79
N ALA A 40 -9.31 10.41 -10.86
CA ALA A 40 -9.02 10.28 -9.45
C ALA A 40 -8.65 8.81 -9.19
N PHE A 41 -7.37 8.53 -8.90
CA PHE A 41 -6.96 7.22 -8.43
C PHE A 41 -7.84 6.81 -7.25
N THR A 42 -8.43 5.62 -7.34
CA THR A 42 -9.29 5.10 -6.28
C THR A 42 -8.47 4.30 -5.29
N GLU A 43 -9.03 4.06 -4.10
CA GLU A 43 -8.42 3.16 -3.12
C GLU A 43 -8.22 1.75 -3.71
N ALA A 44 -9.18 1.27 -4.52
CA ALA A 44 -9.10 -0.02 -5.19
C ALA A 44 -7.90 -0.08 -6.16
N ASP A 45 -7.63 0.99 -6.91
CA ASP A 45 -6.47 1.07 -7.79
C ASP A 45 -5.16 0.94 -7.01
N MET A 46 -5.07 1.63 -5.87
CA MET A 46 -3.90 1.54 -5.00
C MET A 46 -3.74 0.14 -4.38
N VAL A 47 -4.83 -0.51 -3.95
CA VAL A 47 -4.80 -1.89 -3.45
C VAL A 47 -4.32 -2.87 -4.54
N CYS A 48 -4.79 -2.70 -5.78
CA CYS A 48 -4.34 -3.50 -6.91
C CYS A 48 -2.85 -3.28 -7.20
N ALA A 49 -2.39 -2.02 -7.20
CA ALA A 49 -0.99 -1.70 -7.42
C ALA A 49 -0.07 -2.22 -6.31
N LEU A 50 -0.49 -2.10 -5.04
CA LEU A 50 0.23 -2.67 -3.90
C LEU A 50 0.35 -4.18 -4.03
N ARG A 51 -0.71 -4.87 -4.46
CA ARG A 51 -0.66 -6.32 -4.72
C ARG A 51 0.32 -6.65 -5.85
N ALA A 52 0.33 -5.87 -6.92
CA ALA A 52 1.23 -6.07 -8.07
C ALA A 52 2.71 -5.91 -7.70
N VAL A 53 3.05 -4.98 -6.80
CA VAL A 53 4.43 -4.78 -6.30
C VAL A 53 4.80 -5.69 -5.12
N GLY A 54 3.92 -6.62 -4.72
CA GLY A 54 4.16 -7.57 -3.63
C GLY A 54 3.96 -7.01 -2.22
N SER A 55 3.41 -5.80 -2.07
CA SER A 55 3.17 -5.13 -0.78
C SER A 55 1.69 -5.13 -0.35
N GLY A 56 0.81 -5.78 -1.11
CA GLY A 56 -0.65 -5.84 -0.88
C GLY A 56 -1.11 -6.97 0.05
N GLY A 57 -0.38 -7.18 1.16
CA GLY A 57 -0.71 -8.21 2.15
C GLY A 57 -2.03 -7.93 2.90
N PRO A 58 -2.55 -8.92 3.65
CA PRO A 58 -3.81 -8.79 4.38
C PRO A 58 -3.72 -7.71 5.47
N GLU A 59 -4.84 -7.05 5.72
CA GLU A 59 -4.97 -6.13 6.85
C GLU A 59 -5.12 -6.92 8.16
N PRO A 60 -4.23 -6.77 9.15
CA PRO A 60 -4.38 -7.41 10.45
C PRO A 60 -5.55 -6.83 11.24
N ASP A 61 -6.31 -7.70 11.92
CA ASP A 61 -7.34 -7.27 12.87
C ASP A 61 -6.75 -6.70 14.17
N LEU A 62 -5.56 -7.18 14.56
CA LEU A 62 -4.85 -6.82 15.79
C LEU A 62 -3.35 -6.67 15.56
N LEU A 63 -2.79 -5.55 16.02
CA LEU A 63 -1.36 -5.28 16.08
C LEU A 63 -0.93 -5.15 17.54
N LEU A 64 -0.06 -6.06 17.98
CA LEU A 64 0.52 -6.06 19.32
C LEU A 64 1.86 -5.29 19.29
N VAL A 65 1.94 -4.17 20.02
CA VAL A 65 3.14 -3.32 20.07
C VAL A 65 3.79 -3.44 21.44
N TYR A 66 4.87 -4.21 21.50
CA TYR A 66 5.64 -4.38 22.72
C TYR A 66 6.77 -3.35 22.77
N GLY A 67 6.65 -2.36 23.67
CA GLY A 67 7.69 -1.37 23.89
C GLY A 67 7.21 -0.17 24.70
N PRO A 68 8.13 0.66 25.23
CA PRO A 68 7.77 1.83 26.03
C PRO A 68 7.14 2.97 25.21
N VAL A 69 7.30 2.93 23.88
CA VAL A 69 6.77 3.94 22.96
C VAL A 69 5.72 3.30 22.05
N ARG A 70 4.58 3.97 21.90
CA ARG A 70 3.56 3.62 20.91
C ARG A 70 4.00 4.07 19.52
N CYS A 71 4.80 3.24 18.85
CA CYS A 71 5.29 3.49 17.49
C CYS A 71 5.20 2.23 16.64
N HIS A 72 4.74 2.37 15.39
CA HIS A 72 4.60 1.24 14.45
C HIS A 72 5.90 0.94 13.69
N LEU A 73 6.98 1.73 13.91
CA LEU A 73 8.33 1.51 13.37
C LEU A 73 8.40 1.16 11.87
N GLY A 74 7.50 1.75 11.07
CA GLY A 74 7.44 1.47 9.64
C GLY A 74 6.65 0.20 9.30
N PHE A 75 5.63 -0.16 10.06
CA PHE A 75 4.62 -1.11 9.60
C PHE A 75 3.88 -0.53 8.37
N PRO A 76 3.47 -1.35 7.37
CA PRO A 76 2.79 -0.85 6.18
C PRO A 76 1.47 -0.14 6.50
N ALA A 77 1.46 1.18 6.36
CA ALA A 77 0.33 2.02 6.77
C ALA A 77 -0.99 1.69 6.03
N TRP A 78 -0.90 1.24 4.77
CA TRP A 78 -2.07 0.86 3.97
C TRP A 78 -2.80 -0.39 4.49
N ARG A 79 -2.16 -1.13 5.40
CA ARG A 79 -2.71 -2.32 6.06
C ARG A 79 -3.22 -2.00 7.47
N LEU A 80 -3.51 -0.75 7.82
CA LEU A 80 -3.90 -0.37 9.20
C LEU A 80 -5.27 0.36 9.30
N ARG A 81 -6.16 0.23 8.31
CA ARG A 81 -7.38 1.06 8.22
C ARG A 81 -8.32 0.85 9.42
N PHE A 82 -8.50 -0.40 9.85
CA PHE A 82 -9.39 -0.82 10.93
C PHE A 82 -8.67 -1.70 11.97
N THR A 83 -7.34 -1.76 11.92
CA THR A 83 -6.53 -2.57 12.83
C THR A 83 -6.60 -2.05 14.26
N LYS A 84 -6.93 -2.93 15.21
CA LYS A 84 -6.82 -2.64 16.64
C LYS A 84 -5.35 -2.66 17.06
N ILE A 85 -4.91 -1.65 17.79
CA ILE A 85 -3.54 -1.56 18.31
C ILE A 85 -3.56 -1.70 19.83
N MET A 86 -2.79 -2.65 20.37
CA MET A 86 -2.66 -2.91 21.81
C MET A 86 -1.22 -2.83 22.27
#